data_AF-A0A7L4KED6-F1
#
_entry.id   AF-A0A7L4KED6-F1
#
_cell.length_a   1.000
_cell.length_b   1.000
_cell.length_c   1.000
_cell.angle_alpha   90.00
_cell.angle_beta   90.00
_cell.angle_gamma   90.00
#
_symmetry.space_group_name_H-M   'P 1'
#
loop_
_entity.id
_entity.type
_entity.pdbx_description
1 polymer ?
#
loop_
_entity_poly.entity_id
_entity_poly.type
_entity_poly.pdbx_seq_one_letter_code
_entity_poly.pdbx_strand_id
1 'polypeptide(L)'
;QLHNETTTGQAVTVELFLTFQLVLCIFASTDERREDNLGSPALSIGLSVAVGHLLGIRYTGCSMNPARSFAPAVIVGDFSDHWVFWVGPLVGAAAASIIYNYILFPQAKTFSERLAIFKGFEPEEDWAEREVRRRQSVELHSPQTLPRGMSE
;
A
#
# COMPACT_ATOMS: atom_id res chain seq x y z
N GLN A 1 18.77 14.34 -7.50
CA GLN A 1 18.97 15.26 -8.62
C GLN A 1 17.97 14.94 -9.72
N LEU A 2 17.33 15.96 -10.28
CA LEU A 2 16.44 15.83 -11.45
C LEU A 2 17.28 15.64 -12.72
N HIS A 3 16.74 14.93 -13.72
CA HIS A 3 17.41 14.84 -15.01
C HIS A 3 17.39 16.22 -15.71
N ASN A 4 18.49 16.62 -16.37
CA ASN A 4 18.76 17.98 -16.86
C ASN A 4 17.70 18.60 -17.80
N GLU A 5 16.73 17.82 -18.29
CA GLU A 5 15.66 18.26 -19.17
C GLU A 5 14.27 18.30 -18.51
N THR A 6 14.15 17.88 -17.24
CA THR A 6 12.87 17.78 -16.54
C THR A 6 12.66 18.98 -15.61
N THR A 7 11.58 19.72 -15.83
CA THR A 7 11.19 20.81 -14.92
C THR A 7 10.69 20.26 -13.57
N THR A 8 10.82 21.04 -12.51
CA THR A 8 10.31 20.66 -11.17
C THR A 8 8.81 20.33 -11.17
N GLY A 9 8.01 21.07 -11.95
CA GLY A 9 6.58 20.79 -12.11
C GLY A 9 6.29 19.45 -12.81
N GLN A 10 7.05 19.10 -13.84
CA GLN A 10 6.97 17.79 -14.48
C GLN A 10 7.38 16.67 -13.51
N ALA A 11 8.44 16.88 -12.75
CA ALA A 11 8.91 15.92 -11.76
C ALA A 11 7.86 15.63 -10.67
N VAL A 12 7.22 16.67 -10.12
CA VAL A 12 6.10 16.51 -9.16
C VAL A 12 4.95 15.73 -9.78
N THR A 13 4.58 16.06 -11.01
CA THR A 13 3.47 15.40 -11.71
C THR A 13 3.76 13.92 -11.93
N VAL A 14 4.98 13.58 -12.34
CA VAL A 14 5.40 12.19 -12.50
C VAL A 14 5.35 11.46 -11.16
N GLU A 15 5.98 11.97 -10.11
CA GLU A 15 5.98 11.36 -8.77
C GLU A 15 4.57 11.17 -8.18
N LEU A 16 3.65 12.09 -8.48
CA LEU A 16 2.24 11.98 -8.14
C LEU A 16 1.61 10.76 -8.80
N PHE A 17 1.74 10.59 -10.12
CA PHE A 17 1.13 9.45 -10.82
C PHE A 17 1.77 8.11 -10.46
N LEU A 18 3.09 8.08 -10.25
CA LEU A 18 3.80 6.89 -9.80
C LEU A 18 3.28 6.42 -8.43
N THR A 19 3.16 7.34 -7.47
CA THR A 19 2.69 6.99 -6.13
C THR A 19 1.20 6.69 -6.12
N PHE A 20 0.42 7.41 -6.93
CA PHE A 20 -1.01 7.18 -7.10
C PHE A 20 -1.32 5.74 -7.52
N GLN A 21 -0.65 5.26 -8.58
CA GLN A 21 -0.90 3.92 -9.10
C GLN A 21 -0.45 2.83 -8.09
N LEU A 22 0.65 3.08 -7.36
CA LEU A 22 1.14 2.17 -6.31
C LEU A 22 0.12 2.06 -5.18
N VAL A 23 -0.36 3.19 -4.67
CA VAL A 23 -1.30 3.21 -3.54
C VAL A 23 -2.65 2.61 -3.93
N LEU A 24 -3.13 2.85 -5.15
CA LEU A 24 -4.30 2.14 -5.68
C LEU A 24 -4.09 0.63 -5.74
N CYS A 25 -2.92 0.18 -6.20
CA CYS A 25 -2.59 -1.25 -6.24
C CYS A 25 -2.57 -1.86 -4.82
N ILE A 26 -1.98 -1.14 -3.85
CA ILE A 26 -1.96 -1.57 -2.45
C ILE A 26 -3.39 -1.73 -1.95
N PHE A 27 -4.24 -0.70 -2.04
CA PHE A 27 -5.61 -0.79 -1.56
C PHE A 27 -6.38 -1.92 -2.25
N ALA A 28 -6.29 -2.05 -3.57
CA ALA A 28 -6.97 -3.11 -4.30
C ALA A 28 -6.47 -4.54 -4.00
N SER A 29 -5.23 -4.66 -3.50
CA SER A 29 -4.61 -5.94 -3.16
C SER A 29 -4.77 -6.31 -1.69
N THR A 30 -4.96 -5.33 -0.81
CA THR A 30 -5.13 -5.53 0.64
C THR A 30 -6.57 -5.37 1.11
N ASP A 31 -7.52 -5.15 0.21
CA ASP A 31 -8.94 -5.06 0.58
C ASP A 31 -9.49 -6.46 0.91
N GLU A 32 -9.88 -6.66 2.17
CA GLU A 32 -10.45 -7.90 2.67
C GLU A 32 -11.84 -8.20 2.09
N ARG A 33 -12.53 -7.19 1.55
CA ARG A 33 -13.83 -7.34 0.88
C ARG A 33 -13.71 -8.05 -0.47
N ARG A 34 -12.49 -8.24 -0.96
CA ARG A 34 -12.24 -8.91 -2.23
C ARG A 34 -12.23 -10.43 -2.03
N GLU A 35 -13.34 -11.07 -2.40
CA GLU A 35 -13.50 -12.53 -2.32
C GLU A 35 -12.72 -13.27 -3.42
N ASP A 36 -12.42 -12.60 -4.55
CA ASP A 36 -11.69 -13.16 -5.70
C ASP A 36 -10.15 -13.13 -5.55
N ASN A 37 -9.62 -13.27 -4.34
CA ASN A 37 -8.18 -13.20 -4.05
C ASN A 37 -7.44 -14.47 -4.51
N LEU A 38 -7.37 -14.66 -5.83
CA LEU A 38 -6.59 -15.73 -6.47
C LEU A 38 -5.10 -15.35 -6.67
N GLY A 39 -4.73 -14.09 -6.40
CA GLY A 39 -3.38 -13.56 -6.59
C GLY A 39 -2.61 -13.34 -5.28
N SER A 40 -1.30 -13.10 -5.39
CA SER A 40 -0.46 -12.71 -4.25
C SER A 40 -0.39 -11.17 -4.13
N PRO A 41 -0.92 -10.57 -3.05
CA PRO A 41 -0.83 -9.13 -2.83
C PRO A 41 0.61 -8.61 -2.87
N ALA A 42 1.55 -9.36 -2.30
CA ALA A 42 2.96 -9.01 -2.28
C ALA A 42 3.56 -8.92 -3.70
N LEU A 43 3.21 -9.88 -4.58
CA LEU A 43 3.69 -9.89 -5.96
C LEU A 43 3.07 -8.74 -6.78
N SER A 44 1.77 -8.48 -6.62
CA SER A 44 1.10 -7.36 -7.29
C SER A 44 1.70 -6.01 -6.90
N ILE A 45 1.94 -5.79 -5.60
CA ILE A 45 2.57 -4.56 -5.10
C ILE A 45 4.00 -4.44 -5.61
N GLY A 46 4.78 -5.52 -5.59
CA GLY A 46 6.15 -5.53 -6.11
C GLY A 46 6.23 -5.20 -7.61
N LEU A 47 5.34 -5.79 -8.42
CA LEU A 47 5.24 -5.47 -9.84
C LEU A 47 4.78 -4.02 -10.07
N SER A 48 3.88 -3.50 -9.24
CA SER A 48 3.48 -2.09 -9.29
C SER A 48 4.67 -1.16 -9.09
N VAL A 49 5.53 -1.44 -8.10
CA VAL A 49 6.77 -0.67 -7.87
C VAL A 49 7.70 -0.78 -9.08
N ALA A 50 7.83 -1.96 -9.68
CA ALA A 50 8.67 -2.17 -10.87
C ALA A 50 8.17 -1.36 -12.07
N VAL A 51 6.85 -1.34 -12.32
CA VAL A 51 6.22 -0.49 -13.34
C VAL A 51 6.50 0.99 -13.06
N GLY A 52 6.40 1.42 -11.81
CA GLY A 52 6.75 2.78 -11.42
C GLY A 52 8.20 3.12 -11.75
N HIS A 53 9.14 2.22 -11.49
CA HIS A 53 10.56 2.41 -11.81
C HIS A 53 10.82 2.48 -13.32
N LEU A 54 10.14 1.65 -14.13
CA LEU A 54 10.30 1.66 -15.59
C LEU A 54 10.01 3.05 -16.20
N LEU A 55 9.09 3.81 -15.60
CA LEU A 55 8.78 5.18 -16.02
C LEU A 55 9.60 6.22 -15.25
N GLY A 56 9.62 6.14 -13.92
CA GLY A 56 10.13 7.19 -13.03
C GLY A 56 11.64 7.39 -13.03
N ILE A 57 12.41 6.36 -13.38
CA ILE A 57 13.88 6.46 -13.39
C ILE A 57 14.36 7.56 -14.33
N ARG A 58 13.71 7.74 -15.49
CA ARG A 58 14.12 8.73 -16.50
C ARG A 58 13.91 10.18 -16.09
N TYR A 59 12.99 10.44 -15.17
CA TYR A 59 12.62 11.81 -14.76
C TYR A 59 13.30 12.20 -13.43
N THR A 60 13.11 11.35 -12.41
CA THR A 60 13.42 11.69 -11.01
C THR A 60 14.31 10.67 -10.30
N GLY A 61 14.66 9.57 -10.96
CA GLY A 61 15.28 8.41 -10.30
C GLY A 61 14.29 7.56 -9.49
N CYS A 62 12.99 7.83 -9.64
CA CYS A 62 11.87 7.12 -9.01
C CYS A 62 11.92 7.15 -7.46
N SER A 63 11.37 8.21 -6.87
CA SER A 63 11.21 8.29 -5.42
C SER A 63 10.08 7.38 -4.95
N MET A 64 8.83 7.70 -5.31
CA MET A 64 7.59 7.06 -4.84
C MET A 64 7.40 7.03 -3.31
N ASN A 65 8.40 7.47 -2.54
CA ASN A 65 8.50 7.30 -1.10
C ASN A 65 9.47 8.36 -0.54
N PRO A 66 8.96 9.33 0.25
CA PRO A 66 9.77 10.37 0.85
C PRO A 66 10.93 9.83 1.69
N ALA A 67 10.75 8.73 2.42
CA ALA A 67 11.80 8.12 3.24
C ALA A 67 12.95 7.56 2.39
N ARG A 68 12.63 6.97 1.23
CA ARG A 68 13.62 6.44 0.27
C ARG A 68 14.45 7.55 -0.38
N SER A 69 13.88 8.75 -0.53
CA SER A 69 14.61 9.93 -1.00
C SER A 69 15.37 10.65 0.12
N PHE A 70 14.83 10.65 1.34
CA PHE A 70 15.41 11.34 2.49
C PHE A 70 16.69 10.67 3.00
N ALA A 71 16.72 9.34 3.06
CA ALA A 71 17.90 8.59 3.53
C ALA A 71 19.22 8.97 2.81
N PRO A 72 19.32 8.91 1.47
CA PRO A 72 20.54 9.32 0.77
C PRO A 72 20.78 10.84 0.84
N ALA A 73 19.72 11.67 0.89
CA ALA A 73 19.86 13.11 1.00
C ALA A 73 20.55 13.53 2.31
N VAL A 74 20.23 12.86 3.42
CA VAL A 74 20.88 13.08 4.73
C VAL A 74 22.32 12.59 4.72
N ILE A 75 22.60 11.43 4.13
CA ILE A 75 23.95 10.84 4.12
C ILE A 75 24.90 11.67 3.24
N VAL A 76 24.43 12.09 2.07
CA VAL A 76 25.24 12.85 1.08
C VAL A 76 25.23 14.36 1.38
N GLY A 77 24.21 14.86 2.09
CA GLY A 77 24.02 16.28 2.36
C GLY A 77 23.42 17.08 1.19
N ASP A 78 22.84 16.40 0.19
CA ASP A 78 22.22 17.03 -0.97
C ASP A 78 20.68 17.00 -0.89
N PHE A 79 20.09 18.18 -0.73
CA PHE A 79 18.64 18.39 -0.66
C PHE A 79 18.09 19.14 -1.89
N SER A 80 18.83 19.14 -3.01
CA SER A 80 18.39 19.76 -4.25
C SER A 80 17.04 19.20 -4.71
N ASP A 81 16.06 20.09 -4.91
CA ASP A 81 14.67 19.78 -5.30
C ASP A 81 13.96 18.76 -4.39
N HIS A 82 14.42 18.60 -3.15
CA HIS A 82 13.95 17.52 -2.28
C HIS A 82 12.46 17.59 -1.96
N TRP A 83 11.88 18.79 -1.93
CA TRP A 83 10.46 19.02 -1.69
C TRP A 83 9.55 18.30 -2.69
N VAL A 84 10.03 18.07 -3.92
CA VAL A 84 9.30 17.32 -4.97
C VAL A 84 9.01 15.89 -4.52
N PHE A 85 9.95 15.26 -3.84
CA PHE A 85 9.85 13.89 -3.33
C PHE A 85 8.98 13.77 -2.08
N TRP A 86 8.53 14.89 -1.52
CA TRP A 86 7.52 14.92 -0.47
C TRP A 86 6.15 15.21 -1.09
N VAL A 87 6.03 16.33 -1.81
CA VAL A 87 4.75 16.80 -2.34
C VAL A 87 4.18 15.82 -3.36
N GLY A 88 4.98 15.36 -4.32
CA GLY A 88 4.51 14.41 -5.35
C GLY A 88 3.92 13.14 -4.74
N PRO A 89 4.70 12.39 -3.93
CA PRO A 89 4.22 11.16 -3.33
C PRO A 89 3.04 11.35 -2.36
N LEU A 90 3.07 12.37 -1.51
CA LEU A 90 1.98 12.61 -0.55
C LEU A 90 0.67 12.96 -1.25
N VAL A 91 0.71 13.82 -2.27
CA VAL A 91 -0.49 14.19 -3.04
C VAL A 91 -1.01 12.99 -3.83
N GLY A 92 -0.13 12.21 -4.47
CA GLY A 92 -0.52 11.00 -5.19
C GLY A 92 -1.17 9.96 -4.29
N ALA A 93 -0.59 9.72 -3.11
CA ALA A 93 -1.13 8.79 -2.12
C ALA A 93 -2.48 9.24 -1.56
N ALA A 94 -2.62 10.54 -1.25
CA ALA A 94 -3.88 11.11 -0.78
C ALA A 94 -4.99 10.98 -1.83
N ALA A 95 -4.68 11.31 -3.09
CA ALA A 95 -5.61 11.19 -4.21
C ALA A 95 -6.06 9.72 -4.43
N ALA A 96 -5.12 8.78 -4.40
CA ALA A 96 -5.43 7.35 -4.51
C ALA A 96 -6.32 6.85 -3.36
N SER A 97 -6.02 7.27 -2.13
CA SER A 97 -6.83 6.96 -0.96
C SER A 97 -8.24 7.48 -1.09
N ILE A 98 -8.42 8.73 -1.54
CA ILE A 98 -9.74 9.32 -1.73
C ILE A 98 -10.51 8.56 -2.83
N ILE A 99 -9.88 8.32 -3.97
CA ILE A 99 -10.52 7.63 -5.10
C ILE A 99 -10.94 6.22 -4.71
N TYR A 100 -10.07 5.45 -4.06
CA TYR A 100 -10.41 4.08 -3.67
C TYR A 100 -11.51 4.03 -2.60
N ASN A 101 -11.35 4.80 -1.52
CA ASN A 101 -12.19 4.68 -0.33
C ASN A 101 -13.53 5.43 -0.41
N TYR A 102 -13.71 6.33 -1.38
CA TYR A 102 -14.96 7.10 -1.51
C TYR A 102 -15.64 6.94 -2.87
N ILE A 103 -14.89 6.68 -3.95
CA ILE A 103 -15.45 6.60 -5.31
C ILE A 103 -15.59 5.14 -5.75
N LEU A 104 -14.52 4.35 -5.69
CA LEU A 104 -14.51 2.99 -6.23
C LEU A 104 -15.16 1.98 -5.28
N PHE A 105 -14.71 1.94 -4.03
CA PHE A 105 -15.17 0.97 -3.03
C PHE A 105 -15.44 1.67 -1.69
N PRO A 106 -16.53 2.45 -1.61
CA PRO A 106 -16.88 3.19 -0.40
C PRO A 106 -17.03 2.27 0.80
N GLN A 107 -16.38 2.63 1.90
CA GLN A 107 -16.51 1.94 3.19
C GLN A 107 -17.70 2.51 3.95
N ALA A 108 -18.67 1.67 4.31
CA ALA A 108 -19.84 2.03 5.12
C ALA A 108 -19.51 2.23 6.61
N LYS A 109 -18.32 2.74 6.93
CA LYS A 109 -17.91 3.02 8.31
C LYS A 109 -18.58 4.29 8.82
N THR A 110 -19.24 4.18 9.97
CA THR A 110 -19.88 5.28 10.69
C THR A 110 -18.83 6.28 11.16
N PHE A 111 -19.21 7.56 11.35
CA PHE A 111 -18.29 8.58 11.87
C PHE A 111 -17.65 8.18 13.21
N SER A 112 -18.42 7.53 14.09
CA SER A 112 -17.96 7.01 15.37
C SER A 112 -16.84 5.97 15.22
N GLU A 113 -16.95 5.06 14.26
CA GLU A 113 -15.94 4.04 13.97
C GLU A 113 -14.68 4.66 13.35
N ARG A 114 -14.84 5.64 12.46
CA ARG A 114 -13.72 6.40 11.90
C ARG A 114 -12.96 7.16 12.99
N LEU A 115 -13.70 7.74 13.95
CA LEU A 115 -13.11 8.43 15.10
C LEU A 115 -12.45 7.44 16.07
N ALA A 116 -13.01 6.24 16.25
CA ALA A 116 -12.42 5.18 17.05
C ALA A 116 -11.07 4.74 16.46
N ILE A 117 -11.02 4.44 15.16
CA ILE A 117 -9.78 4.11 14.44
C ILE A 117 -8.75 5.23 14.59
N PHE A 118 -9.17 6.49 14.40
CA PHE A 118 -8.26 7.64 14.54
C PHE A 118 -7.71 7.80 15.96
N LYS A 119 -8.52 7.50 16.99
CA LYS A 119 -8.09 7.50 18.40
C LYS A 119 -7.30 6.26 18.80
N GLY A 120 -7.11 5.29 17.89
CA GLY A 120 -6.48 4.01 18.17
C GLY A 120 -7.34 3.06 19.02
N PHE A 121 -8.65 3.33 19.13
CA PHE A 121 -9.60 2.42 19.76
C PHE A 121 -10.06 1.40 18.69
N GLU A 122 -9.52 0.19 18.74
CA GLU A 122 -10.06 -0.93 17.95
C GLU A 122 -11.34 -1.46 18.63
N PRO A 123 -12.48 -1.55 17.93
CA PRO A 123 -13.68 -2.16 18.48
C PRO A 123 -13.44 -3.66 18.75
N GLU A 124 -13.97 -4.19 19.86
CA GLU A 124 -13.76 -5.58 20.30
C GLU A 124 -14.23 -6.62 19.27
N GLU A 125 -15.28 -6.30 18.50
CA GLU A 125 -15.83 -7.13 17.42
C GLU A 125 -14.75 -7.50 16.38
N ASP A 126 -13.85 -6.56 16.04
CA ASP A 126 -12.81 -6.76 15.04
C ASP A 126 -11.75 -7.79 15.51
N TRP A 127 -11.47 -7.84 16.82
CA TRP A 127 -10.57 -8.84 17.41
C TRP A 127 -11.20 -10.23 17.43
N ALA A 128 -12.47 -10.33 17.81
CA ALA A 128 -13.20 -11.58 17.86
C ALA A 128 -13.28 -12.22 16.45
N GLU A 129 -13.61 -11.44 15.43
CA GLU A 129 -13.67 -11.91 14.04
C GLU A 129 -12.29 -12.35 13.50
N ARG A 130 -11.22 -11.59 13.77
CA ARG A 130 -9.85 -11.95 13.38
C ARG A 130 -9.40 -13.26 14.03
N GLU A 131 -9.71 -13.47 15.31
CA GLU A 131 -9.35 -14.70 16.02
C GLU A 131 -10.11 -15.92 15.48
N VAL A 132 -11.41 -15.77 15.18
CA VAL A 132 -12.21 -16.83 14.53
C VAL A 132 -11.62 -17.18 13.16
N ARG A 133 -11.30 -16.18 12.33
CA ARG A 133 -10.69 -16.38 11.02
C ARG A 133 -9.32 -17.05 11.12
N ARG A 134 -8.49 -16.63 12.08
CA ARG A 134 -7.18 -17.23 12.34
C ARG A 134 -7.33 -18.72 12.68
N ARG A 135 -8.24 -19.07 13.58
CA ARG A 135 -8.52 -20.47 13.94
C ARG A 135 -8.96 -21.31 12.74
N GLN A 136 -9.89 -20.80 11.92
CA GLN A 136 -10.31 -21.48 10.69
C GLN A 136 -9.15 -21.68 9.70
N SER A 137 -8.29 -20.68 9.51
CA SER A 137 -7.13 -20.81 8.62
C SER A 137 -6.11 -21.86 9.09
N VAL A 138 -5.90 -21.95 10.41
CA VAL A 138 -5.03 -22.97 11.02
C VAL A 138 -5.63 -24.37 10.88
N GLU A 139 -6.95 -24.51 11.03
CA GLU A 139 -7.65 -25.78 10.84
C GLU A 139 -7.60 -26.25 9.37
N LEU A 140 -7.79 -25.34 8.40
CA LEU A 140 -7.67 -25.66 6.97
C LEU A 140 -6.25 -26.05 6.53
N HIS A 141 -5.21 -25.56 7.21
CA HIS A 141 -3.80 -25.85 6.91
C HIS A 141 -3.18 -26.92 7.81
N SER A 142 -3.95 -27.50 8.72
CA SER A 142 -3.50 -28.65 9.49
C SER A 142 -3.41 -29.85 8.52
N PRO A 143 -2.24 -30.49 8.35
CA PRO A 143 -2.19 -31.76 7.64
C PRO A 143 -3.12 -32.70 8.39
N GLN A 144 -4.19 -33.16 7.73
CA GLN A 144 -5.11 -34.14 8.29
C GLN A 144 -4.28 -35.21 8.99
N THR A 145 -4.35 -35.25 10.32
CA THR A 145 -3.78 -36.37 11.06
C THR A 145 -4.58 -37.58 10.60
N LEU A 146 -3.97 -38.38 9.71
CA LEU A 146 -4.48 -39.68 9.30
C LEU A 146 -5.01 -40.39 10.56
N PRO A 147 -6.24 -40.97 10.51
CA PRO A 147 -6.78 -41.65 11.68
C PRO A 147 -5.76 -42.69 12.16
N ARG A 148 -5.24 -42.50 13.37
CA ARG A 148 -4.39 -43.49 14.03
C ARG A 148 -5.20 -44.77 14.17
N GLY A 149 -4.83 -45.78 13.41
CA GLY A 149 -5.04 -47.19 13.70
C GLY A 149 -6.48 -47.61 13.99
N MET A 150 -7.20 -48.00 12.92
CA MET A 150 -7.99 -49.23 13.01
C MET A 150 -7.02 -50.40 12.79
N SER A 151 -6.51 -50.96 13.88
CA SER A 151 -5.94 -52.30 13.88
C SER A 151 -6.44 -52.99 15.14
N GLU A 152 -7.43 -53.86 14.94
CA GLU A 152 -7.82 -54.92 15.87
C GLU A 152 -6.66 -55.89 16.13
#